data_AF-A0AAE3A6P1-F1
#
_entry.id   AF-A0AAE3A6P1-F1
#
_cell.length_a   1.000
_cell.length_b   1.000
_cell.length_c   1.000
_cell.angle_alpha   90.00
_cell.angle_beta   90.00
_cell.angle_gamma   90.00
#
_symmetry.space_group_name_H-M   'P 1'
#
loop_
_entity.id
_entity.type
_entity.pdbx_description
1 polymer ?
#
loop_
_entity_poly.entity_id
_entity_poly.type
_entity_poly.pdbx_seq_one_letter_code
_entity_poly.pdbx_strand_id
1 'polypeptide(L)'
;MIDVFIENGRNTLHTQFPLRMDDLAEQLASIGVRQSVAQITAKGTDTLKIEMEGLEDIGNEIVSRVGAEDNLADVVRACHAVRRACPYGYSEFLDMLHPEENGAFHFYQKYDHMGASSKEGIPGLIEEVVRYSAAMSEYTRVCNEEEEAESQNLDDEWER
;
A
#
# COMPACT_ATOMS: atom_id res chain seq x y z
N MET A 1 8.02 -4.66 3.67
CA MET A 1 7.37 -4.26 2.40
C MET A 1 8.24 -4.60 1.17
N ILE A 2 9.22 -3.84 0.66
CA ILE A 2 10.01 -4.32 -0.51
C ILE A 2 11.50 -3.98 -0.39
N ASP A 3 12.38 -4.96 -0.57
CA ASP A 3 13.81 -4.79 -0.85
C ASP A 3 14.04 -4.53 -2.34
N VAL A 4 14.88 -3.56 -2.66
CA VAL A 4 15.18 -3.16 -4.04
C VAL A 4 16.68 -3.10 -4.26
N PHE A 5 17.14 -3.87 -5.25
CA PHE A 5 18.52 -3.89 -5.71
C PHE A 5 18.60 -3.23 -7.08
N ILE A 6 19.45 -2.21 -7.22
CA ILE A 6 19.63 -1.45 -8.45
C ILE A 6 21.10 -1.49 -8.86
N GLU A 7 21.38 -2.01 -10.05
CA GLU A 7 22.73 -2.02 -10.62
C GLU A 7 22.85 -1.03 -11.78
N ASN A 8 23.90 -0.21 -11.75
CA ASN A 8 24.30 0.66 -12.84
C ASN A 8 25.78 0.39 -13.19
N GLY A 9 26.01 -0.49 -14.16
CA GLY A 9 27.35 -0.94 -14.52
C GLY A 9 28.02 -1.73 -13.38
N ARG A 10 28.99 -1.12 -12.68
CA ARG A 10 29.70 -1.73 -11.53
C ARG A 10 29.22 -1.20 -10.17
N ASN A 11 28.34 -0.20 -10.17
CA ASN A 11 27.81 0.39 -8.96
C ASN A 11 26.51 -0.29 -8.60
N THR A 12 26.32 -0.60 -7.33
CA THR A 12 25.11 -1.23 -6.81
C THR A 12 24.51 -0.38 -5.70
N LEU A 13 23.19 -0.31 -5.68
CA LEU A 13 22.40 0.31 -4.62
C LEU A 13 21.45 -0.74 -4.07
N HIS A 14 21.49 -0.93 -2.75
CA HIS A 14 20.48 -1.68 -2.04
C HIS A 14 19.67 -0.69 -1.20
N THR A 15 18.35 -0.70 -1.36
CA THR A 15 17.42 0.18 -0.66
C THR A 15 16.10 -0.53 -0.37
N GLN A 16 15.21 0.11 0.38
CA GLN A 16 13.93 -0.46 0.77
C GLN A 16 12.78 0.52 0.52
N PHE A 17 11.66 0.00 0.03
CA PHE A 17 10.42 0.76 -0.13
C PHE A 17 9.43 0.47 1.00
N PRO A 18 8.62 1.47 1.41
CA PRO A 18 8.57 2.83 0.85
C PRO A 18 9.69 3.74 1.37
N LEU A 19 10.32 4.50 0.47
CA LEU A 19 11.29 5.56 0.74
C LEU A 19 10.74 6.92 0.26
N ARG A 20 11.24 8.05 0.77
CA ARG A 20 10.90 9.36 0.20
C ARG A 20 11.51 9.47 -1.21
N MET A 21 10.80 10.14 -2.13
CA MET A 21 11.27 10.27 -3.51
C MET A 21 12.61 11.00 -3.61
N ASP A 22 12.81 12.03 -2.79
CA ASP A 22 14.06 12.82 -2.78
C ASP A 22 15.24 11.97 -2.30
N ASP A 23 15.04 11.16 -1.25
CA ASP A 23 16.05 10.25 -0.74
C ASP A 23 16.38 9.16 -1.77
N LEU A 24 15.38 8.65 -2.49
CA LEU A 24 15.60 7.70 -3.59
C LEU A 24 16.42 8.33 -4.73
N ALA A 25 16.12 9.58 -5.09
CA ALA A 25 16.88 10.30 -6.10
C ALA A 25 18.34 10.53 -5.67
N GLU A 26 18.57 10.87 -4.40
CA GLU A 26 19.93 11.01 -3.84
C GLU A 26 20.69 9.67 -3.86
N GLN A 27 20.05 8.59 -3.45
CA GLN A 27 20.65 7.26 -3.48
C GLN A 27 20.96 6.80 -4.92
N LEU A 28 20.06 7.03 -5.87
CA LEU A 28 20.30 6.76 -7.30
C LEU A 28 21.48 7.58 -7.84
N ALA A 29 21.60 8.85 -7.44
CA ALA A 29 22.72 9.70 -7.83
C ALA A 29 24.05 9.15 -7.32
N SER A 30 24.08 8.52 -6.14
CA SER A 30 25.29 7.89 -5.56
C SER A 30 25.88 6.76 -6.42
N ILE A 31 25.04 6.07 -7.22
CA ILE A 31 25.46 5.05 -8.18
C ILE A 31 25.57 5.58 -9.62
N GLY A 32 25.45 6.89 -9.80
CA GLY A 32 25.62 7.57 -11.10
C GLY A 32 24.34 7.67 -11.93
N VAL A 33 23.16 7.42 -11.35
CA VAL A 33 21.86 7.56 -12.04
C VAL A 33 21.29 8.94 -11.76
N ARG A 34 21.09 9.74 -12.81
CA ARG A 34 20.53 11.12 -12.70
C ARG A 34 19.13 11.26 -13.30
N GLN A 35 18.57 10.16 -13.80
CA GLN A 35 17.22 10.14 -14.34
C GLN A 35 16.21 10.37 -13.21
N SER A 36 15.08 10.99 -13.53
CA SER A 36 13.97 11.10 -12.58
C SER A 36 13.47 9.70 -12.22
N VAL A 37 13.11 9.47 -10.96
CA VAL A 37 12.53 8.20 -10.49
C VAL A 37 11.31 7.79 -11.34
N ALA A 38 10.50 8.76 -11.78
CA ALA A 38 9.32 8.52 -12.63
C ALA A 38 9.66 8.13 -14.08
N GLN A 39 10.92 8.19 -14.47
CA GLN A 39 11.40 7.79 -15.81
C GLN A 39 12.15 6.45 -15.79
N ILE A 40 12.40 5.89 -14.60
CA ILE A 40 13.09 4.61 -14.44
C ILE A 40 12.03 3.53 -14.33
N THR A 41 11.96 2.67 -15.34
CA THR A 41 11.07 1.50 -15.34
C THR A 41 11.37 0.61 -14.13
N ALA A 42 10.34 0.10 -13.46
CA ALA A 42 10.50 -0.73 -12.27
C ALA A 42 11.12 -2.10 -12.58
N LYS A 43 11.01 -2.58 -13.83
CA LYS A 43 11.68 -3.79 -14.33
C LYS A 43 13.10 -3.54 -14.82
N GLY A 44 13.59 -2.30 -14.74
CA GLY A 44 14.89 -1.92 -15.26
C GLY A 44 14.93 -1.82 -16.79
N THR A 45 16.14 -1.65 -17.29
CA THR A 45 16.50 -1.51 -18.71
C THR A 45 17.80 -2.28 -18.97
N ASP A 46 18.29 -2.26 -20.22
CA ASP A 46 19.59 -2.85 -20.57
C ASP A 46 20.77 -2.23 -19.78
N THR A 47 20.61 -0.99 -19.29
CA THR A 47 21.66 -0.27 -18.55
C THR A 47 21.44 -0.28 -17.04
N LEU A 48 20.19 -0.36 -16.60
CA LEU A 48 19.82 -0.37 -15.19
C LEU A 48 19.11 -1.66 -14.85
N LYS A 49 19.78 -2.55 -14.11
CA LYS A 49 19.12 -3.76 -13.63
C LYS A 49 18.44 -3.45 -12.30
N ILE A 50 17.20 -3.88 -12.18
CA ILE A 50 16.39 -3.64 -10.99
C ILE A 50 15.74 -4.95 -10.59
N GLU A 51 15.99 -5.36 -9.35
CA GLU A 51 15.39 -6.53 -8.72
C GLU A 51 14.62 -6.07 -7.48
N MET A 52 13.45 -6.66 -7.27
CA MET A 52 12.57 -6.33 -6.16
C MET A 52 12.13 -7.60 -5.46
N GLU A 53 12.19 -7.61 -4.13
CA GLU A 53 11.77 -8.73 -3.29
C GLU A 53 10.82 -8.24 -2.21
N GLY A 54 9.67 -8.92 -2.06
CA GLY A 54 8.75 -8.63 -0.98
C GLY A 54 9.28 -9.18 0.34
N LEU A 55 9.46 -8.31 1.34
CA LEU A 55 9.91 -8.72 2.67
C LEU A 55 8.82 -9.45 3.48
N GLU A 56 7.57 -9.25 3.11
CA GLU A 56 6.35 -9.77 3.75
C GLU A 56 5.30 -10.02 2.66
N ASP A 57 4.18 -10.67 2.98
CA ASP A 57 3.13 -11.01 2.01
C ASP A 57 2.61 -9.80 1.24
N ILE A 58 2.44 -8.65 1.92
CA ILE A 58 2.04 -7.41 1.25
C ILE A 58 3.09 -6.88 0.27
N GLY A 59 4.36 -7.13 0.56
CA GLY A 59 5.47 -6.82 -0.32
C GLY A 59 5.39 -7.64 -1.60
N ASN A 60 5.19 -8.95 -1.44
CA ASN A 60 5.05 -9.88 -2.55
C ASN A 60 3.83 -9.53 -3.41
N GLU A 61 2.72 -9.13 -2.78
CA GLU A 61 1.52 -8.66 -3.46
C GLU A 61 1.76 -7.40 -4.31
N ILE A 62 2.54 -6.43 -3.79
CA ILE A 62 2.89 -5.25 -4.58
C ILE A 62 3.83 -5.62 -5.74
N VAL A 63 4.88 -6.41 -5.48
CA VAL A 63 5.87 -6.83 -6.48
C VAL A 63 5.23 -7.63 -7.62
N SER A 64 4.27 -8.51 -7.31
CA SER A 64 3.57 -9.33 -8.31
C SER A 64 2.73 -8.49 -9.27
N ARG A 65 2.26 -7.32 -8.82
CA ARG A 65 1.45 -6.37 -9.60
C ARG A 65 2.26 -5.37 -10.42
N VAL A 66 3.59 -5.33 -10.27
CA VAL A 66 4.46 -4.44 -11.06
C VAL A 66 4.50 -4.91 -12.52
N GLY A 67 3.89 -4.12 -13.39
CA GLY A 67 3.89 -4.28 -14.83
C GLY A 67 5.17 -3.78 -15.50
N ALA A 68 5.26 -3.98 -16.82
CA ALA A 68 6.42 -3.56 -17.61
C ALA A 68 6.53 -2.03 -17.76
N GLU A 69 5.39 -1.34 -17.79
CA GLU A 69 5.31 0.12 -17.98
C GLU A 69 5.34 0.90 -16.66
N ASP A 70 5.25 0.22 -15.52
CA ASP A 70 5.34 0.87 -14.21
C ASP A 70 6.76 1.38 -13.98
N ASN A 71 6.88 2.55 -13.36
CA ASN A 71 8.16 3.13 -12.97
C ASN A 71 8.39 3.01 -11.46
N LEU A 72 9.62 3.24 -11.01
CA LEU A 72 9.98 3.20 -9.60
C LEU A 72 9.10 4.12 -8.74
N ALA A 73 8.63 5.25 -9.28
CA ALA A 73 7.80 6.17 -8.52
C ALA A 73 6.40 5.58 -8.28
N ASP A 74 5.86 4.80 -9.21
CA ASP A 74 4.57 4.13 -9.03
C ASP A 74 4.64 3.06 -7.95
N VAL A 75 5.72 2.26 -7.92
CA VAL A 75 5.95 1.26 -6.85
C VAL A 75 6.08 1.94 -5.49
N VAL A 76 6.87 3.01 -5.39
CA VAL A 76 7.02 3.78 -4.13
C VAL A 76 5.68 4.37 -3.68
N ARG A 77 4.88 4.93 -4.60
CA ARG A 77 3.55 5.46 -4.28
C ARG A 77 2.61 4.37 -3.79
N ALA A 78 2.59 3.19 -4.41
CA ALA A 78 1.81 2.05 -3.97
C ALA A 78 2.20 1.62 -2.56
N CYS A 79 3.50 1.49 -2.29
CA CYS A 79 4.00 1.17 -0.96
C CYS A 79 3.56 2.19 0.10
N HIS A 80 3.64 3.49 -0.20
CA HIS A 80 3.14 4.54 0.71
C HIS A 80 1.63 4.49 0.89
N ALA A 81 0.87 4.24 -0.18
CA ALA A 81 -0.59 4.18 -0.11
C ALA A 81 -1.05 3.02 0.79
N VAL A 82 -0.52 1.82 0.56
CA VAL A 82 -0.79 0.63 1.38
C VAL A 82 -0.40 0.87 2.84
N ARG A 83 0.83 1.36 3.09
CA ARG A 83 1.31 1.63 4.44
C ARG A 83 0.43 2.62 5.21
N ARG A 84 -0.10 3.64 4.53
CA ARG A 84 -1.00 4.61 5.17
C ARG A 84 -2.38 4.06 5.47
N ALA A 85 -2.92 3.23 4.57
CA ALA A 85 -4.22 2.62 4.77
C ALA A 85 -4.22 1.54 5.87
N CYS A 86 -3.06 0.93 6.11
CA CYS A 86 -2.89 -0.22 6.99
C CYS A 86 -1.98 0.10 8.21
N PRO A 87 -2.39 0.99 9.13
CA PRO A 87 -1.53 1.41 10.25
C PRO A 87 -1.26 0.32 11.29
N TYR A 88 -2.11 -0.72 11.35
CA TYR A 88 -2.06 -1.78 12.38
C TYR A 88 -1.61 -3.14 11.84
N GLY A 89 -1.14 -3.20 10.60
CA GLY A 89 -0.80 -4.45 9.92
C GLY A 89 -1.59 -4.64 8.64
N TYR A 90 -1.23 -5.65 7.85
CA TYR A 90 -1.72 -5.84 6.49
C TYR A 90 -2.71 -7.00 6.34
N SER A 91 -3.00 -7.74 7.40
CA SER A 91 -3.82 -8.96 7.38
C SER A 91 -5.21 -8.74 6.78
N GLU A 92 -5.92 -7.73 7.26
CA GLU A 92 -7.27 -7.39 6.82
C GLU A 92 -7.26 -6.88 5.38
N PHE A 93 -6.24 -6.12 5.01
CA PHE A 93 -6.12 -5.63 3.64
C PHE A 93 -5.77 -6.77 2.67
N LEU A 94 -4.86 -7.67 3.05
CA LEU A 94 -4.50 -8.85 2.26
C LEU A 94 -5.69 -9.79 2.09
N ASP A 95 -6.46 -10.03 3.16
CA ASP A 95 -7.70 -10.81 3.08
C ASP A 95 -8.75 -10.11 2.21
N MET A 96 -8.84 -8.78 2.23
CA MET A 96 -9.72 -8.07 1.29
C MET A 96 -9.30 -8.30 -0.18
N LEU A 97 -8.00 -8.32 -0.45
CA LEU A 97 -7.46 -8.56 -1.81
C LEU A 97 -7.66 -10.01 -2.24
N HIS A 98 -7.51 -10.96 -1.31
CA HIS A 98 -7.63 -12.40 -1.53
C HIS A 98 -8.56 -13.03 -0.47
N PRO A 99 -9.89 -12.90 -0.63
CA PRO A 99 -10.84 -13.28 0.42
C PRO A 99 -10.79 -14.76 0.78
N GLU A 100 -10.56 -15.04 2.06
CA GLU A 100 -10.68 -16.38 2.64
C GLU A 100 -12.02 -16.58 3.37
N GLU A 101 -12.43 -17.84 3.53
CA GLU A 101 -13.62 -18.17 4.31
C GLU A 101 -13.38 -17.84 5.79
N ASN A 102 -14.13 -16.89 6.35
CA ASN A 102 -13.92 -16.31 7.69
C ASN A 102 -12.59 -15.57 7.86
N GLY A 103 -12.07 -14.98 6.77
CA GLY A 103 -10.88 -14.14 6.82
C GLY A 103 -11.06 -12.86 7.65
N ALA A 104 -9.95 -12.20 7.95
CA ALA A 104 -9.90 -11.03 8.84
C ALA A 104 -10.75 -9.84 8.33
N PHE A 105 -10.93 -9.70 7.01
CA PHE A 105 -11.76 -8.68 6.39
C PHE A 105 -13.26 -8.99 6.46
N HIS A 106 -13.66 -10.24 6.68
CA HIS A 106 -15.07 -10.64 6.67
C HIS A 106 -15.93 -9.79 7.61
N PHE A 107 -15.39 -9.44 8.79
CA PHE A 107 -16.07 -8.55 9.75
C PHE A 107 -16.38 -7.16 9.16
N TYR A 108 -15.47 -6.62 8.34
CA TYR A 108 -15.56 -5.28 7.78
C TYR A 108 -16.33 -5.21 6.46
N GLN A 109 -16.66 -6.36 5.87
CA GLN A 109 -17.33 -6.45 4.57
C GLN A 109 -18.66 -5.67 4.53
N LYS A 110 -19.38 -5.56 5.66
CA LYS A 110 -20.62 -4.78 5.76
C LYS A 110 -20.43 -3.26 5.59
N TYR A 111 -19.22 -2.75 5.77
CA TYR A 111 -18.87 -1.34 5.61
C TYR A 111 -18.25 -1.03 4.24
N ASP A 112 -18.05 -2.04 3.40
CA ASP A 112 -17.58 -1.84 2.03
C ASP A 112 -18.76 -1.54 1.08
N HIS A 113 -18.69 -0.37 0.45
CA HIS A 113 -19.73 0.12 -0.46
C HIS A 113 -19.21 0.38 -1.88
N MET A 114 -17.91 0.23 -2.14
CA MET A 114 -17.31 0.56 -3.43
C MET A 114 -17.19 -0.67 -4.36
N GLY A 115 -17.13 -1.88 -3.79
CA GLY A 115 -16.91 -3.10 -4.54
C GLY A 115 -15.49 -3.20 -5.11
N ALA A 116 -15.11 -4.40 -5.58
CA ALA A 116 -13.76 -4.66 -6.07
C ALA A 116 -13.42 -3.86 -7.34
N SER A 117 -12.17 -3.44 -7.44
CA SER A 117 -11.61 -2.81 -8.63
C SER A 117 -11.66 -3.76 -9.82
N SER A 118 -11.95 -3.22 -10.99
CA SER A 118 -11.86 -3.93 -12.26
C SER A 118 -10.49 -3.78 -12.95
N LYS A 119 -9.57 -3.00 -12.35
CA LYS A 119 -8.24 -2.76 -12.90
C LYS A 119 -7.24 -3.76 -12.34
N GLU A 120 -6.25 -4.08 -13.16
CA GLU A 120 -5.12 -4.91 -12.77
C GLU A 120 -3.88 -4.05 -12.43
N GLY A 121 -2.83 -4.71 -11.93
CA GLY A 121 -1.54 -4.10 -11.64
C GLY A 121 -1.57 -3.07 -10.51
N ILE A 122 -0.58 -2.17 -10.50
CA ILE A 122 -0.50 -1.09 -9.52
C ILE A 122 -1.75 -0.19 -9.51
N PRO A 123 -2.32 0.25 -10.65
CA PRO A 123 -3.52 1.07 -10.64
C PRO A 123 -4.70 0.39 -9.93
N GLY A 124 -4.92 -0.91 -10.16
CA GLY A 124 -5.92 -1.69 -9.44
C GLY A 124 -5.65 -1.78 -7.95
N LEU A 125 -4.38 -1.99 -7.56
CA LEU A 125 -4.01 -1.99 -6.15
C LEU A 125 -4.31 -0.64 -5.46
N ILE A 126 -4.05 0.49 -6.13
CA ILE A 126 -4.37 1.81 -5.58
C ILE A 126 -5.88 1.97 -5.37
N GLU A 127 -6.71 1.47 -6.28
CA GLU A 127 -8.16 1.49 -6.11
C GLU A 127 -8.62 0.62 -4.93
N GLU A 128 -8.02 -0.56 -4.76
CA GLU A 128 -8.29 -1.42 -3.58
C GLU A 128 -7.86 -0.73 -2.28
N VAL A 129 -6.73 -0.02 -2.26
CA VAL A 129 -6.31 0.77 -1.09
C VAL A 129 -7.36 1.82 -0.73
N VAL A 130 -7.95 2.49 -1.73
CA VAL A 130 -9.03 3.47 -1.51
C VAL A 130 -10.28 2.79 -0.97
N ARG A 131 -10.70 1.66 -1.56
CA ARG A 131 -11.83 0.85 -1.09
C ARG A 131 -11.66 0.43 0.37
N TYR A 132 -10.50 -0.13 0.71
CA TYR A 132 -10.19 -0.54 2.09
C TYR A 132 -10.25 0.64 3.05
N SER A 133 -9.62 1.76 2.68
CA SER A 133 -9.61 2.97 3.50
C SER A 133 -11.02 3.52 3.74
N ALA A 134 -11.90 3.45 2.72
CA ALA A 134 -13.30 3.85 2.84
C ALA A 134 -14.06 2.93 3.80
N ALA A 135 -13.89 1.60 3.69
CA ALA A 135 -14.51 0.64 4.59
C ALA A 135 -14.06 0.83 6.05
N MET A 136 -12.77 1.07 6.28
CA MET A 136 -12.23 1.35 7.63
C MET A 136 -12.75 2.68 8.19
N SER A 137 -12.90 3.70 7.33
CA SER A 137 -13.44 5.01 7.74
C SER A 137 -14.91 4.90 8.13
N GLU A 138 -15.69 4.12 7.38
CA GLU A 138 -17.10 3.87 7.68
C GLU A 138 -17.27 3.05 8.96
N TYR A 139 -16.45 2.01 9.16
CA TYR A 139 -16.39 1.30 10.43
C TYR A 139 -16.12 2.24 11.61
N THR A 140 -15.11 3.11 11.48
CA THR A 140 -14.75 4.08 12.52
C THR A 140 -15.90 5.05 12.82
N ARG A 141 -16.59 5.52 11.77
CA ARG A 141 -17.77 6.39 11.91
C ARG A 141 -18.87 5.72 12.72
N VAL A 142 -19.22 4.48 12.37
CA VAL A 142 -20.28 3.71 13.07
C VAL A 142 -19.91 3.47 14.53
N CYS A 143 -18.66 3.08 14.82
CA CYS A 143 -18.22 2.92 16.21
C CYS A 143 -18.33 4.22 17.02
N ASN A 144 -17.92 5.35 16.46
CA ASN A 144 -18.02 6.63 17.16
C ASN A 144 -19.49 7.02 17.44
N GLU A 145 -20.41 6.76 16.50
CA GLU A 145 -21.85 7.03 16.70
C GLU A 145 -22.47 6.14 17.78
N GLU A 146 -22.06 4.88 17.86
CA GLU A 146 -22.48 3.96 18.92
C GLU A 146 -21.95 4.41 20.29
N GLU A 147 -20.67 4.78 20.38
CA GLU A 147 -20.05 5.30 21.61
C GLU A 147 -20.71 6.62 22.10
N GLU A 148 -21.02 7.53 21.17
CA GLU A 148 -21.73 8.78 21.49
C GLU A 148 -23.16 8.51 22.00
N ALA A 149 -23.87 7.57 21.38
CA ALA A 149 -25.22 7.18 21.82
C ALA A 149 -25.20 6.51 23.19
N GLU A 150 -24.23 5.64 23.47
CA GLU A 150 -24.05 5.05 24.80
C GLU A 150 -23.75 6.11 25.88
N SER A 151 -22.90 7.08 25.55
CA SER A 151 -22.56 8.19 26.46
C SER A 151 -23.77 9.07 26.78
N GLN A 152 -24.58 9.41 25.77
CA GLN A 152 -25.82 10.18 25.96
C GLN A 152 -26.86 9.43 26.80
N ASN A 153 -26.99 8.11 26.60
CA ASN A 153 -27.90 7.29 27.40
C ASN A 153 -27.47 7.19 28.87
N LEU A 154 -26.16 7.15 29.14
CA LEU A 154 -25.64 7.16 30.51
C LEU A 154 -25.92 8.51 31.19
N ASP A 155 -25.69 9.63 30.52
CA ASP A 155 -25.98 10.97 31.07
C ASP A 155 -27.47 11.13 31.43
N ASP A 156 -28.38 10.66 30.56
CA ASP A 156 -29.83 10.65 30.81
C ASP A 156 -30.26 9.73 31.98
N GLU A 157 -29.46 8.71 32.32
CA GLU A 157 -29.70 7.80 33.44
C GLU A 157 -29.24 8.40 34.78
N TRP A 158 -28.21 9.25 34.78
CA TRP A 158 -27.73 9.97 35.97
C TRP A 158 -28.57 11.21 36.33
N GLU A 159 -29.29 11.79 35.36
CA GLU A 159 -30.20 12.93 35.59
C GLU A 159 -31.61 12.53 36.10
N ARG A 160 -31.89 11.22 36.25
CA ARG A 160 -33.20 10.70 36.68
C ARG A 160 -33.21 10.21 38.14
#